data_AF-A0A962BVE6-F1
#
_entry.id   AF-A0A962BVE6-F1
#
_cell.length_a   1.000
_cell.length_b   1.000
_cell.length_c   1.000
_cell.angle_alpha   90.00
_cell.angle_beta   90.00
_cell.angle_gamma   90.00
#
_symmetry.space_group_name_H-M   'P 1'
#
loop_
_entity.id
_entity.type
_entity.pdbx_description
1 polymer ?
#
loop_
_entity_poly.entity_id
_entity_poly.type
_entity_poly.pdbx_seq_one_letter_code
_entity_poly.pdbx_strand_id
1 'polypeptide(L)'
;MSLAARFGWRIHDRLVARAVLGMLLPVWLLLLGFDGITAFISELDEIGDGGYGVGSALLYTLYTLPRRAYELFPTAMVLAA
;
A
#
# COMPACT_ATOMS: atom_id res chain seq x y z
N MET A 1 -34.05 -21.83 -13.63
CA MET A 1 -32.92 -20.89 -13.81
C MET A 1 -33.34 -19.51 -13.32
N SER A 2 -33.02 -19.14 -12.08
CA SER A 2 -33.19 -17.79 -11.56
C SER A 2 -32.00 -17.47 -10.66
N LEU A 3 -30.93 -17.00 -11.27
CA LEU A 3 -29.71 -16.55 -10.60
C LEU A 3 -29.22 -15.28 -11.30
N ALA A 4 -30.12 -14.31 -11.41
CA ALA A 4 -29.78 -12.98 -11.87
C ALA A 4 -29.29 -12.17 -10.66
N ALA A 5 -27.98 -11.96 -10.65
CA ALA A 5 -27.20 -11.18 -9.70
C ALA A 5 -27.94 -9.93 -9.21
N ARG A 6 -28.33 -9.93 -7.92
CA ARG A 6 -28.61 -8.69 -7.19
C ARG A 6 -27.31 -8.14 -6.61
N PHE A 7 -26.33 -7.87 -7.48
CA PHE A 7 -25.07 -7.21 -7.13
C PHE A 7 -25.25 -5.69 -7.07
N GLY A 8 -26.35 -5.24 -6.46
CA GLY A 8 -26.56 -3.83 -6.16
C GLY A 8 -25.96 -3.56 -4.80
N TRP A 9 -24.88 -2.79 -4.73
CA TRP A 9 -24.25 -2.37 -3.47
C TRP A 9 -25.33 -1.79 -2.57
N ARG A 10 -25.69 -2.52 -1.50
CA ARG A 10 -26.72 -2.04 -0.57
C ARG A 10 -26.08 -0.93 0.24
N ILE A 11 -26.89 0.04 0.69
CA ILE A 11 -26.39 1.16 1.51
C ILE A 11 -25.62 0.66 2.74
N HIS A 12 -26.03 -0.48 3.30
CA HIS A 12 -25.34 -1.15 4.40
C HIS A 12 -23.90 -1.56 4.05
N ASP A 13 -23.66 -2.09 2.84
CA ASP A 13 -22.32 -2.49 2.41
C ASP A 13 -21.38 -1.28 2.27
N ARG A 14 -21.91 -0.12 1.84
CA ARG A 14 -21.13 1.13 1.77
C ARG A 14 -20.77 1.68 3.15
N LEU A 15 -21.62 1.50 4.15
CA LEU A 15 -21.35 1.94 5.52
C LEU A 15 -20.24 1.09 6.15
N VAL A 16 -20.32 -0.24 5.99
CA VAL A 16 -19.27 -1.15 6.44
C VAL A 16 -17.96 -0.86 5.72
N ALA A 17 -18.00 -0.70 4.39
CA ALA A 17 -16.81 -0.36 3.61
C ALA A 17 -16.17 0.96 4.08
N ARG A 18 -16.96 2.00 4.38
CA ARG A 18 -16.42 3.27 4.92
C ARG A 18 -15.81 3.11 6.31
N ALA A 19 -16.43 2.34 7.19
CA ALA A 19 -15.90 2.10 8.53
C ALA A 19 -14.56 1.38 8.47
N VAL A 20 -14.49 0.28 7.70
CA VAL A 20 -13.26 -0.51 7.54
C VAL A 20 -12.17 0.26 6.80
N LEU A 21 -12.50 0.88 5.65
CA LEU A 21 -11.53 1.69 4.90
C LEU A 21 -11.06 2.91 5.69
N GLY A 22 -11.90 3.46 6.58
CA GLY A 22 -11.57 4.59 7.43
C GLY A 22 -10.44 4.29 8.42
N MET A 23 -10.34 3.06 8.91
CA MET A 23 -9.21 2.63 9.76
C MET A 23 -8.07 2.02 8.94
N LEU A 24 -8.40 1.20 7.94
CA LEU A 24 -7.40 0.48 7.14
C LEU A 24 -6.49 1.41 6.34
N LEU A 25 -7.08 2.38 5.61
CA LEU A 25 -6.30 3.25 4.71
C LEU A 25 -5.18 4.02 5.43
N PRO A 26 -5.42 4.74 6.54
CA PRO A 26 -4.35 5.48 7.20
C PRO A 26 -3.26 4.56 7.76
N VAL A 27 -3.62 3.42 8.36
CA VAL A 27 -2.63 2.45 8.88
C VAL A 27 -1.80 1.87 7.75
N TRP A 28 -2.45 1.45 6.66
CA TRP A 28 -1.76 0.88 5.50
C TRP A 28 -0.84 1.89 4.81
N LEU A 29 -1.30 3.14 4.61
CA LEU A 29 -0.47 4.22 4.07
C LEU A 29 0.71 4.56 4.97
N LEU A 30 0.51 4.57 6.29
CA LEU A 30 1.59 4.84 7.25
C LEU A 30 2.69 3.77 7.15
N LEU A 31 2.30 2.48 7.14
CA LEU A 31 3.25 1.37 7.02
C LEU A 31 3.99 1.40 5.69
N LEU A 32 3.25 1.57 4.59
CA LEU A 32 3.83 1.63 3.24
C LEU A 32 4.75 2.84 3.07
N GLY A 33 4.37 3.99 3.62
CA GLY A 33 5.18 5.21 3.60
C GLY A 33 6.46 5.05 4.40
N PHE A 34 6.38 4.49 5.60
CA PHE A 34 7.56 4.23 6.43
C PHE A 34 8.51 3.24 5.77
N ASP A 35 7.99 2.12 5.26
CA ASP A 35 8.76 1.10 4.53
C ASP A 35 9.39 1.65 3.23
N GLY A 36 8.66 2.50 2.50
CA GLY A 36 9.18 3.15 1.30
C GLY A 36 10.30 4.15 1.59
N ILE A 37 10.17 4.95 2.65
CA ILE A 37 11.19 5.94 3.04
C ILE A 37 12.46 5.24 3.53
N THR A 38 12.35 4.18 4.35
CA THR A 38 13.53 3.45 4.83
C THR A 38 14.25 2.75 3.67
N ALA A 39 13.51 2.14 2.74
CA ALA A 39 14.08 1.57 1.52
C ALA A 39 14.79 2.62 0.65
N PHE A 40 14.19 3.80 0.51
CA PHE A 40 14.81 4.91 -0.22
C PHE A 40 16.09 5.40 0.45
N ILE A 41 16.11 5.54 1.78
CA ILE A 41 17.31 5.97 2.53
C ILE A 41 18.43 4.92 2.41
N SER A 42 18.11 3.63 2.48
CA SER A 42 19.08 2.55 2.27
C SER A 42 19.71 2.65 0.87
N GLU A 43 18.88 2.83 -0.16
CA GLU A 43 19.36 2.94 -1.54
C GLU A 43 20.23 4.19 -1.72
N LEU A 44 19.99 5.28 -0.98
CA LEU A 44 20.84 6.47 -1.00
C LEU A 44 22.22 6.25 -0.36
N ASP A 45 22.32 5.41 0.67
CA ASP A 45 23.59 5.07 1.32
C ASP A 45 24.48 4.19 0.43
N GLU A 46 23.85 3.36 -0.42
CA GLU A 46 24.53 2.59 -1.48
C GLU A 46 25.02 3.46 -2.66
N ILE A 47 24.61 4.73 -2.76
CA ILE A 47 25.07 5.66 -3.80
C ILE A 47 26.46 6.20 -3.44
N GLY A 48 27.48 5.36 -3.64
CA GLY A 48 28.89 5.70 -3.45
C GLY A 48 29.83 5.23 -4.56
N ASP A 49 29.44 4.24 -5.37
CA ASP A 49 30.43 3.45 -6.14
C ASP A 49 30.30 3.46 -7.68
N GLY A 50 29.49 4.34 -8.31
CA GLY A 50 29.47 4.31 -9.79
C GLY A 50 28.42 5.10 -10.57
N GLY A 51 28.01 6.29 -10.13
CA GLY A 51 27.15 7.17 -10.95
C GLY A 51 25.66 6.82 -10.99
N TYR A 52 25.17 6.07 -10.00
CA TYR A 52 23.73 5.89 -9.75
C TYR A 52 23.13 7.19 -9.21
N GLY A 53 22.29 7.86 -9.99
CA GLY A 53 21.64 9.11 -9.57
C GLY A 53 20.41 8.88 -8.67
N VAL A 54 20.11 9.86 -7.82
CA VAL A 54 18.92 9.93 -6.94
C VAL A 54 17.60 9.61 -7.69
N GLY A 55 17.52 9.95 -8.99
CA GLY A 55 16.35 9.65 -9.83
C GLY A 55 16.14 8.16 -10.11
N SER A 56 17.20 7.37 -10.21
CA SER A 56 17.14 5.91 -10.40
C SER A 56 16.69 5.20 -9.13
N ALA A 57 17.20 5.64 -7.97
CA ALA A 57 16.76 5.14 -6.65
C ALA A 57 15.27 5.43 -6.41
N LEU A 58 14.81 6.63 -6.76
CA LEU A 58 13.38 6.98 -6.67
C LEU A 58 12.52 6.07 -7.57
N LEU A 59 12.94 5.83 -8.81
CA LEU A 59 12.25 4.94 -9.76
C LEU A 59 12.23 3.48 -9.26
N TYR A 60 13.32 3.01 -8.69
CA TYR A 60 13.43 1.66 -8.11
C TYR A 60 12.53 1.50 -6.88
N THR A 61 12.53 2.47 -5.96
CA THR A 61 11.60 2.49 -4.82
C THR A 61 10.17 2.51 -5.33
N LEU A 62 9.83 3.36 -6.30
CA LEU A 62 8.48 3.44 -6.85
C LEU A 62 8.04 2.13 -7.54
N TYR A 63 8.95 1.40 -8.18
CA TYR A 63 8.68 0.09 -8.78
C TYR A 63 8.47 -1.02 -7.75
N THR A 64 9.09 -0.91 -6.58
CA THR A 64 8.92 -1.87 -5.49
C THR A 64 7.70 -1.57 -4.61
N LEU A 65 7.21 -0.32 -4.61
CA LEU A 65 6.02 0.08 -3.84
C LEU A 65 4.76 -0.75 -4.14
N PRO A 66 4.36 -1.06 -5.39
CA PRO A 66 3.16 -1.86 -5.67
C PRO A 66 3.22 -3.26 -5.05
N ARG A 67 4.40 -3.89 -5.09
CA ARG A 67 4.63 -5.19 -4.46
C ARG A 67 4.54 -5.10 -2.94
N ARG A 68 5.27 -4.15 -2.35
CA ARG A 68 5.28 -3.88 -0.90
C ARG A 68 3.88 -3.57 -0.38
N ALA A 69 3.08 -2.83 -1.14
CA ALA A 69 1.70 -2.49 -0.80
C ALA A 69 0.81 -3.74 -0.69
N TYR A 70 1.03 -4.74 -1.56
CA TYR A 70 0.32 -6.02 -1.52
C TYR A 70 0.76 -6.90 -0.34
N GLU A 71 2.07 -6.91 -0.04
CA GLU A 71 2.65 -7.66 1.10
C GLU A 71 2.24 -7.08 2.45
N LEU A 72 2.13 -5.75 2.56
CA LEU A 72 1.76 -5.04 3.79
C LEU A 72 0.25 -4.98 4.02
N PHE A 73 -0.58 -5.26 3.00
CA PHE A 73 -2.03 -5.19 3.10
C PHE A 73 -2.62 -6.11 4.19
N PRO A 74 -2.26 -7.40 4.30
CA PRO A 74 -2.78 -8.28 5.35
C PRO A 74 -2.36 -7.83 6.75
N THR A 75 -1.12 -7.38 6.91
CA THR A 75 -0.60 -6.86 8.18
C THR A 75 -1.35 -5.62 8.61
N ALA A 76 -1.56 -4.67 7.71
CA ALA A 76 -2.33 -3.46 7.97
C ALA A 76 -3.79 -3.78 8.33
N MET A 77 -4.38 -4.80 7.70
CA MET A 77 -5.74 -5.24 8.01
C MET A 77 -5.86 -5.84 9.41
N VAL A 78 -4.88 -6.61 9.88
CA VAL A 78 -4.87 -7.12 11.26
C VAL A 78 -4.69 -5.99 12.27
N LEU A 79 -3.90 -4.97 11.93
CA LEU A 79 -3.66 -3.82 12.80
C LEU A 79 -4.84 -2.84 12.85
N ALA A 80 -5.65 -2.79 11.80
CA ALA A 80 -6.82 -1.93 11.69
C ALA A 80 -8.14 -2.61 12.11
N ALA A 81 -8.10 -3.92 12.39
CA ALA A 81 -9.23 -4.72 12.88
C ALA A 81 -9.42 -4.50 14.39
#